data_AF-A0A9P7F3G9-F1
#
_entry.id   AF-A0A9P7F3G9-F1
#
_cell.length_a   1.000
_cell.length_b   1.000
_cell.length_c   1.000
_cell.angle_alpha   90.00
_cell.angle_beta   90.00
_cell.angle_gamma   90.00
#
_symmetry.space_group_name_H-M   'P 1'
#
loop_
_entity.id
_entity.type
_entity.pdbx_description
1 polymer ?
#
loop_
_entity_poly.entity_id
_entity_poly.type
_entity_poly.pdbx_seq_one_letter_code
_entity_poly.pdbx_strand_id
1 'polypeptide(L)'
;KAVRTHEQRKLSKANSDAMWANIESGRTKYLKIIESLSEKHNMSVDWMSGQMYLGGKLLKRNRTAGVFNAFVCRKMRERKENGLPMGRDALALVTKQVSESGEWKNFDSEDEDDLLKDMQDEKEMKANIKVTGREAGIDIENTLARVQPELLGLEKRTGCNIMWILTRGKISNSFVPRSYASEPLQTAFLHLYKSTIESVGMQTDAYITSGAAGVVKITTGRSATKLRAQIREVIWVGMHKSLYIFFRVSEDSVPSVAYNSYDAFIVKWGVELSGWTEGEVRNPGTITSSIGLAHLHAALKNNECYWRELTPDEWEEKKELFEQQVLN
;
A
#
# COMPACT_ATOMS: atom_id res chain seq x y z
N LYS A 1 -44.42 7.56 27.03
CA LYS A 1 -43.97 7.50 25.61
C LYS A 1 -44.83 6.45 24.90
N ALA A 2 -45.65 6.84 23.93
CA ALA A 2 -46.55 5.91 23.25
C ALA A 2 -45.76 4.86 22.45
N VAL A 3 -46.06 3.57 22.66
CA VAL A 3 -45.41 2.46 21.98
C VAL A 3 -46.05 2.31 20.60
N ARG A 4 -45.26 2.49 19.53
CA ARG A 4 -45.72 2.31 18.14
C ARG A 4 -46.31 0.91 17.95
N THR A 5 -47.51 0.84 17.38
CA THR A 5 -48.22 -0.41 17.10
C THR A 5 -47.47 -1.26 16.08
N HIS A 6 -47.71 -2.58 16.07
CA HIS A 6 -47.05 -3.53 15.17
C HIS A 6 -47.23 -3.14 13.69
N GLU A 7 -48.42 -2.68 13.32
CA GLU A 7 -48.72 -2.20 11.97
C GLU A 7 -47.95 -0.94 11.61
N GLN A 8 -47.79 0.02 12.53
CA GLN A 8 -46.97 1.22 12.31
C GLN A 8 -45.49 0.88 12.10
N ARG A 9 -44.97 -0.17 12.76
CA ARG A 9 -43.59 -0.64 12.55
C ARG A 9 -43.44 -1.33 11.19
N LYS A 10 -44.41 -2.15 10.78
CA LYS A 10 -44.42 -2.82 9.47
C LYS A 10 -44.50 -1.80 8.33
N LEU A 11 -45.38 -0.80 8.47
CA LEU A 11 -45.50 0.31 7.51
C LEU A 11 -44.22 1.16 7.44
N SER A 12 -43.63 1.48 8.60
CA SER A 12 -42.36 2.22 8.66
C SER A 12 -41.22 1.45 7.99
N LYS A 13 -41.15 0.13 8.18
CA LYS A 13 -40.15 -0.73 7.54
C LYS A 13 -40.36 -0.77 6.02
N ALA A 14 -41.60 -0.98 5.56
CA ALA A 14 -41.94 -0.97 4.14
C ALA A 14 -41.59 0.38 3.48
N ASN A 15 -41.84 1.49 4.16
CA ASN A 15 -41.46 2.83 3.67
C ASN A 15 -39.94 3.03 3.63
N SER A 16 -39.20 2.50 4.61
CA SER A 16 -37.73 2.51 4.58
C SER A 16 -37.18 1.65 3.44
N ASP A 17 -37.73 0.46 3.23
CA ASP A 17 -37.31 -0.44 2.15
C ASP A 17 -37.61 0.18 0.77
N ALA A 18 -38.78 0.80 0.61
CA ALA A 18 -39.13 1.56 -0.60
C ALA A 18 -38.22 2.78 -0.81
N MET A 19 -37.85 3.48 0.27
CA MET A 19 -36.89 4.59 0.20
C MET A 19 -35.52 4.11 -0.30
N TRP A 20 -35.01 3.00 0.23
CA TRP A 20 -33.73 2.44 -0.20
C TRP A 20 -33.77 1.93 -1.65
N ALA A 21 -34.88 1.31 -2.08
CA ALA A 21 -35.08 0.92 -3.47
C ALA A 21 -35.07 2.13 -4.43
N ASN A 22 -35.69 3.24 -4.03
CA ASN A 22 -35.67 4.49 -4.80
C ASN A 22 -34.26 5.11 -4.86
N ILE A 23 -33.51 5.07 -3.76
CA ILE A 23 -32.11 5.52 -3.73
C ILE A 23 -31.26 4.68 -4.69
N GLU A 24 -31.45 3.36 -4.70
CA GLU A 24 -30.71 2.46 -5.56
C GLU A 24 -31.07 2.68 -7.04
N SER A 25 -32.35 2.83 -7.36
CA SER A 25 -32.80 3.21 -8.71
C SER A 25 -32.19 4.55 -9.17
N GLY A 26 -32.10 5.52 -8.25
CA GLY A 26 -31.41 6.79 -8.49
C GLY A 26 -29.94 6.59 -8.83
N ARG A 27 -29.22 5.78 -8.06
CA ARG A 27 -27.80 5.44 -8.33
C ARG A 27 -27.62 4.76 -9.68
N THR A 28 -28.50 3.83 -10.05
CA THR A 28 -28.45 3.17 -11.36
C THR A 28 -28.64 4.16 -12.50
N LYS A 29 -29.54 5.14 -12.36
CA LYS A 29 -29.70 6.22 -13.36
C LYS A 29 -28.43 7.07 -13.47
N TYR A 30 -27.78 7.37 -12.36
CA TYR A 30 -26.50 8.09 -12.37
C TYR A 30 -25.39 7.33 -13.12
N LEU A 31 -25.28 6.02 -12.90
CA LEU A 31 -24.30 5.19 -13.63
C LEU A 31 -24.57 5.20 -15.15
N LYS A 32 -25.84 5.09 -15.57
CA LYS A 32 -26.22 5.19 -16.99
C LYS A 32 -25.86 6.55 -17.60
N ILE A 33 -25.99 7.64 -16.83
CA ILE A 33 -25.56 8.97 -17.28
C ILE A 33 -24.04 9.00 -17.48
N ILE A 34 -23.27 8.44 -16.55
CA ILE A 34 -21.81 8.35 -16.66
C ILE A 34 -21.40 7.55 -17.90
N GLU A 35 -22.04 6.41 -18.15
CA GLU A 35 -21.83 5.59 -19.36
C GLU A 35 -22.13 6.39 -20.64
N SER A 36 -23.29 7.06 -20.70
CA SER A 36 -23.66 7.86 -21.87
C SER A 36 -22.69 9.03 -22.14
N LEU A 37 -22.14 9.65 -21.10
CA LEU A 37 -21.16 10.73 -21.24
C LEU A 37 -19.77 10.20 -21.58
N SER A 38 -19.41 9.03 -21.07
CA SER A 38 -18.20 8.30 -21.43
C SER A 38 -18.18 7.97 -22.92
N GLU A 39 -19.29 7.47 -23.46
CA GLU A 39 -19.47 7.21 -24.89
C GLU A 39 -19.43 8.50 -25.70
N LYS A 40 -20.19 9.53 -25.29
CA LYS A 40 -20.27 10.82 -26.00
C LYS A 40 -18.92 11.53 -26.12
N HIS A 41 -18.07 11.42 -25.10
CA HIS A 41 -16.79 12.12 -25.05
C HIS A 41 -15.58 11.22 -25.30
N ASN A 42 -15.80 9.93 -25.62
CA ASN A 42 -14.77 8.92 -25.84
C ASN A 42 -13.72 8.86 -24.72
N MET A 43 -14.20 8.94 -23.47
CA MET A 43 -13.37 8.86 -22.26
C MET A 43 -13.74 7.62 -21.46
N SER A 44 -12.84 7.11 -20.61
CA SER A 44 -13.15 5.92 -19.81
C SER A 44 -14.22 6.18 -18.75
N VAL A 45 -15.09 5.18 -18.53
CA VAL A 45 -16.14 5.21 -17.50
C VAL A 45 -15.55 5.50 -16.12
N ASP A 46 -14.39 4.91 -15.80
CA ASP A 46 -13.66 5.17 -14.55
C ASP A 46 -13.27 6.65 -14.41
N TRP A 47 -12.76 7.26 -15.48
CA TRP A 47 -12.34 8.66 -15.46
C TRP A 47 -13.56 9.58 -15.28
N MET A 48 -14.64 9.32 -16.02
CA MET A 48 -15.90 10.05 -15.90
C MET A 48 -16.55 9.90 -14.53
N SER A 49 -16.52 8.69 -13.96
CA SER A 49 -16.98 8.41 -12.59
C SER A 49 -16.17 9.22 -11.58
N GLY A 50 -14.84 9.23 -11.72
CA GLY A 50 -13.96 10.04 -10.88
C GLY A 50 -14.35 11.52 -10.90
N GLN A 51 -14.55 12.09 -12.09
CA GLN A 51 -14.96 13.49 -12.22
C GLN A 51 -16.34 13.78 -11.64
N MET A 52 -17.32 12.88 -11.82
CA MET A 52 -18.66 13.08 -11.25
C MET A 52 -18.72 12.93 -9.74
N TYR A 53 -18.13 11.88 -9.17
CA TYR A 53 -18.23 11.59 -7.74
C TYR A 53 -17.33 12.49 -6.90
N LEU A 54 -16.13 12.85 -7.39
CA LEU A 54 -15.25 13.81 -6.70
C LEU A 54 -15.63 15.26 -7.03
N GLY A 55 -16.06 15.55 -8.27
CA GLY A 55 -16.59 16.86 -8.66
C GLY A 55 -17.92 17.20 -7.96
N GLY A 56 -18.67 16.20 -7.48
CA GLY A 56 -19.83 16.41 -6.60
C GLY A 56 -19.50 17.17 -5.31
N LYS A 57 -18.25 17.14 -4.82
CA LYS A 57 -17.81 18.01 -3.70
C LYS A 57 -17.62 19.46 -4.12
N LEU A 58 -17.31 19.75 -5.38
CA LEU A 58 -17.35 21.10 -5.94
C LEU A 58 -18.80 21.61 -6.05
N LEU A 59 -19.75 20.69 -6.26
CA LEU A 59 -21.20 20.95 -6.24
C LEU A 59 -21.81 20.95 -4.84
N LYS A 60 -21.04 20.68 -3.77
CA LYS A 60 -21.56 20.75 -2.40
C LYS A 60 -22.03 22.17 -2.16
N ARG A 61 -23.31 22.34 -1.80
CA ARG A 61 -23.90 23.64 -1.44
C ARG A 61 -23.08 24.25 -0.31
N ASN A 62 -22.14 25.11 -0.68
CA ASN A 62 -21.38 25.91 0.27
C ASN A 62 -22.35 26.89 0.91
N ARG A 63 -22.13 27.23 2.19
CA ARG A 63 -22.91 28.26 2.87
C ARG A 63 -22.95 29.51 1.98
N THR A 64 -24.12 30.14 1.88
CA THR A 64 -24.26 31.44 1.22
C THR A 64 -23.18 32.35 1.78
N ALA A 65 -22.36 32.90 0.89
CA ALA A 65 -21.30 33.76 1.34
C ALA A 65 -21.92 35.04 1.88
N GLY A 66 -21.52 35.46 3.07
CA GLY A 66 -21.87 36.79 3.55
C GLY A 66 -21.06 37.84 2.78
N VAL A 67 -21.61 39.06 2.70
CA VAL A 67 -20.98 40.24 2.07
C VAL A 67 -19.55 40.46 2.57
N PHE A 68 -19.32 40.26 3.87
CA PHE A 68 -17.97 40.31 4.47
C PHE A 68 -16.97 39.34 3.83
N ASN A 69 -17.38 38.09 3.58
CA ASN A 69 -16.48 37.09 2.97
C ASN A 69 -16.20 37.43 1.51
N ALA A 70 -17.19 37.94 0.78
CA ALA A 70 -17.01 38.39 -0.60
C ALA A 70 -16.02 39.55 -0.67
N PHE A 71 -16.14 40.53 0.23
CA PHE A 71 -15.23 41.67 0.30
C PHE A 71 -13.79 41.26 0.68
N VAL A 72 -13.61 40.36 1.65
CA VAL A 72 -12.28 39.80 1.99
C VAL A 72 -11.66 39.08 0.80
N CYS A 73 -12.46 38.32 0.02
CA CYS A 73 -11.97 37.69 -1.21
C CYS A 73 -11.51 38.71 -2.26
N ARG A 74 -12.25 39.82 -2.45
CA ARG A 74 -11.85 40.90 -3.38
C ARG A 74 -10.54 41.56 -2.94
N LYS A 75 -10.39 41.89 -1.65
CA LYS A 75 -9.15 42.46 -1.10
C LYS A 75 -7.95 41.51 -1.22
N MET A 76 -8.16 40.20 -1.08
CA MET A 76 -7.11 39.21 -1.32
C MET A 76 -6.72 39.13 -2.81
N ARG A 77 -7.65 39.40 -3.74
CA ARG A 77 -7.38 39.47 -5.18
C ARG A 77 -6.53 40.70 -5.52
N GLU A 78 -6.92 41.88 -5.03
CA GLU A 78 -6.14 43.12 -5.15
C GLU A 78 -4.70 42.91 -4.62
N ARG A 79 -4.56 42.20 -3.50
CA ARG A 79 -3.26 41.86 -2.91
C ARG A 79 -2.43 40.93 -3.80
N LYS A 80 -3.06 39.96 -4.45
CA LYS A 80 -2.42 39.03 -5.40
C LYS A 80 -1.95 39.75 -6.67
N GLU A 81 -2.78 40.65 -7.21
CA GLU A 81 -2.45 41.46 -8.40
C GLU A 81 -1.29 42.43 -8.12
N ASN A 82 -1.22 42.95 -6.89
CA ASN A 82 -0.11 43.77 -6.40
C ASN A 82 1.16 42.97 -6.02
N GLY A 83 1.21 41.65 -6.28
CA GLY A 83 2.40 40.82 -6.08
C GLY A 83 2.79 40.55 -4.62
N LEU A 84 1.89 40.79 -3.66
CA LEU A 84 2.15 40.60 -2.23
C LEU A 84 2.02 39.11 -1.83
N PRO A 85 2.70 38.67 -0.74
CA PRO A 85 2.75 37.26 -0.35
C PRO A 85 1.37 36.67 -0.03
N MET A 86 1.11 35.48 -0.58
CA MET A 86 -0.13 34.70 -0.43
C MET A 86 0.06 33.58 0.61
N GLY A 87 -0.89 33.42 1.53
CA GLY A 87 -0.84 32.36 2.54
C GLY A 87 -1.95 32.47 3.61
N ARG A 88 -1.98 31.51 4.55
CA ARG A 88 -2.92 31.53 5.69
C ARG A 88 -2.75 32.78 6.54
N ASP A 89 -1.51 33.23 6.73
CA ASP A 89 -1.20 34.40 7.54
C ASP A 89 -1.63 35.70 6.86
N ALA A 90 -1.54 35.76 5.53
CA ALA A 90 -2.04 36.88 4.74
C ALA A 90 -3.58 37.01 4.83
N LEU A 91 -4.30 35.89 4.79
CA LEU A 91 -5.76 35.89 4.97
C LEU A 91 -6.16 36.37 6.37
N ALA A 92 -5.45 35.93 7.41
CA ALA A 92 -5.70 36.38 8.78
C ALA A 92 -5.46 37.89 8.95
N LEU A 93 -4.41 38.42 8.32
CA LEU A 93 -4.11 39.86 8.33
C LEU A 93 -5.18 40.67 7.59
N VAL A 94 -5.59 40.27 6.39
CA VAL A 94 -6.63 40.97 5.63
C VAL A 94 -7.97 40.90 6.34
N THR A 95 -8.32 39.75 6.93
CA THR A 95 -9.57 39.62 7.70
C THR A 95 -9.60 40.57 8.89
N LYS A 96 -8.48 40.72 9.62
CA LYS A 96 -8.37 41.69 10.73
C LYS A 96 -8.48 43.13 10.23
N GLN A 97 -7.73 43.49 9.18
CA GLN A 97 -7.76 44.84 8.60
C GLN A 97 -9.16 45.23 8.14
N VAL A 98 -9.87 44.33 7.46
CA VAL A 98 -11.24 44.54 6.99
C VAL A 98 -12.24 44.62 8.16
N SER A 99 -12.01 43.84 9.23
CA SER A 99 -12.86 43.91 10.42
C SER A 99 -12.68 45.22 11.22
N GLU A 100 -11.45 45.74 11.26
CA GLU A 100 -11.08 46.97 11.97
C GLU A 100 -11.46 48.22 11.18
N SER A 101 -11.34 48.20 9.85
CA SER A 101 -11.71 49.33 9.00
C SER A 101 -13.22 49.55 8.93
N GLY A 102 -14.02 48.49 9.11
CA GLY A 102 -15.48 48.56 9.09
C GLY A 102 -16.07 48.94 7.71
N GLU A 103 -15.23 49.08 6.68
CA GLU A 103 -15.58 49.52 5.33
C GLU A 103 -16.67 48.66 4.69
N TRP A 104 -16.73 47.38 5.07
CA TRP A 104 -17.71 46.43 4.58
C TRP A 104 -19.15 46.71 5.02
N LYS A 105 -19.37 47.57 6.02
CA LYS A 105 -20.71 47.92 6.51
C LYS A 105 -21.34 49.11 5.77
N ASN A 106 -20.56 49.80 4.94
CA ASN A 106 -20.98 51.03 4.26
C ASN A 106 -21.28 50.80 2.77
N PHE A 107 -21.47 49.55 2.33
CA PHE A 107 -21.84 49.25 0.95
C PHE A 107 -23.32 49.50 0.72
N ASP A 108 -23.64 50.13 -0.41
CA ASP A 108 -25.01 50.22 -0.92
C ASP A 108 -25.47 48.86 -1.46
N SER A 109 -26.78 48.64 -1.57
CA SER A 109 -27.34 47.33 -1.96
C SER A 109 -26.86 46.83 -3.33
N GLU A 110 -26.54 47.73 -4.25
CA GLU A 110 -26.01 47.37 -5.58
C GLU A 110 -24.57 46.86 -5.52
N ASP A 111 -23.73 47.46 -4.67
CA ASP A 111 -22.34 47.01 -4.46
C ASP A 111 -22.28 45.66 -3.73
N GLU A 112 -23.23 45.39 -2.83
CA GLU A 112 -23.35 44.09 -2.16
C GLU A 112 -23.69 42.97 -3.15
N ASP A 113 -24.62 43.22 -4.07
CA ASP A 113 -25.04 42.25 -5.08
C ASP A 113 -23.93 41.96 -6.09
N ASP A 114 -23.17 42.98 -6.51
CA ASP A 114 -22.01 42.80 -7.40
C ASP A 114 -20.90 41.98 -6.72
N LEU A 115 -20.61 42.24 -5.44
CA LEU A 115 -19.66 41.43 -4.66
C LEU A 115 -20.09 39.97 -4.53
N LEU A 116 -21.38 39.73 -4.32
CA LEU A 116 -21.94 38.39 -4.23
C LEU A 116 -21.90 37.66 -5.57
N LYS A 117 -22.16 38.36 -6.68
CA LYS A 117 -22.11 37.83 -8.04
C LYS A 117 -20.69 37.47 -8.46
N ASP A 118 -19.73 38.36 -8.26
CA ASP A 118 -18.30 38.10 -8.49
C ASP A 118 -17.83 36.82 -7.77
N MET A 119 -18.29 36.64 -6.53
CA MET A 119 -17.95 35.46 -5.74
C MET A 119 -18.67 34.19 -6.21
N GLN A 120 -19.86 34.31 -6.79
CA GLN A 120 -20.57 33.18 -7.41
C GLN A 120 -19.88 32.76 -8.71
N ASP A 121 -19.53 33.71 -9.57
CA ASP A 121 -18.83 33.44 -10.83
C ASP A 121 -17.47 32.78 -10.57
N GLU A 122 -16.72 33.23 -9.55
CA GLU A 122 -15.49 32.57 -9.13
C GLU A 122 -15.69 31.13 -8.66
N LYS A 123 -16.81 30.85 -7.98
CA LYS A 123 -17.13 29.49 -7.51
C LYS A 123 -17.45 28.59 -8.69
N GLU A 124 -18.19 29.09 -9.67
CA GLU A 124 -18.52 28.36 -10.90
C GLU A 124 -17.26 28.09 -11.73
N MET A 125 -16.35 29.06 -11.85
CA MET A 125 -15.06 28.85 -12.49
C MET A 125 -14.20 27.79 -11.77
N LYS A 126 -14.20 27.78 -10.44
CA LYS A 126 -13.48 26.78 -9.63
C LYS A 126 -14.15 25.40 -9.66
N ALA A 127 -15.45 25.32 -9.91
CA ALA A 127 -16.18 24.05 -10.03
C ALA A 127 -15.80 23.27 -11.31
N ASN A 128 -15.19 23.93 -12.30
CA ASN A 128 -14.73 23.32 -13.54
C ASN A 128 -13.30 22.74 -13.47
N ILE A 129 -12.67 22.75 -12.28
CA ILE A 129 -11.32 22.22 -12.11
C ILE A 129 -11.37 20.68 -12.17
N LYS A 130 -10.62 20.10 -13.11
CA LYS A 130 -10.47 18.66 -13.27
C LYS A 130 -9.88 18.05 -12.01
N VAL A 131 -10.49 16.98 -11.52
CA VAL A 131 -10.00 16.26 -10.35
C VAL A 131 -8.68 15.57 -10.68
N THR A 132 -7.62 15.97 -9.99
CA THR A 132 -6.28 15.42 -10.12
C THR A 132 -6.04 14.27 -9.12
N GLY A 133 -5.04 13.42 -9.37
CA GLY A 133 -4.68 12.34 -8.44
C GLY A 133 -4.33 12.83 -7.03
N ARG A 134 -3.78 14.06 -6.92
CA ARG A 134 -3.49 14.72 -5.65
C ARG A 134 -4.76 15.04 -4.86
N GLU A 135 -5.79 15.55 -5.53
CA GLU A 135 -7.08 15.87 -4.88
C GLU A 135 -7.80 14.61 -4.42
N ALA A 136 -7.72 13.52 -5.20
CA ALA A 136 -8.22 12.23 -4.77
C ALA A 136 -7.50 11.73 -3.49
N GLY A 137 -6.19 11.93 -3.39
CA GLY A 137 -5.42 11.61 -2.18
C GLY A 137 -5.85 12.45 -0.98
N ILE A 138 -6.01 13.77 -1.14
CA ILE A 138 -6.50 14.66 -0.09
C ILE A 138 -7.91 14.24 0.37
N ASP A 139 -8.75 13.78 -0.56
CA ASP A 139 -10.10 13.35 -0.25
C ASP A 139 -10.15 12.08 0.61
N ILE A 140 -9.28 11.13 0.27
CA ILE A 140 -9.06 9.91 1.04
C ILE A 140 -8.63 10.26 2.46
N GLU A 141 -7.63 11.14 2.63
CA GLU A 141 -7.15 11.57 3.95
C GLU A 141 -8.27 12.21 4.78
N ASN A 142 -8.99 13.17 4.20
CA ASN A 142 -10.10 13.86 4.87
C ASN A 142 -11.26 12.92 5.24
N THR A 143 -11.45 11.85 4.47
CA THR A 143 -12.48 10.86 4.73
C THR A 143 -12.03 9.88 5.80
N LEU A 144 -10.80 9.36 5.73
CA LEU A 144 -10.22 8.50 6.76
C LEU A 144 -10.10 9.21 8.10
N ALA A 145 -9.75 10.49 8.14
CA ALA A 145 -9.70 11.29 9.36
C ALA A 145 -11.05 11.34 10.10
N ARG A 146 -12.17 11.12 9.40
CA ARG A 146 -13.52 11.04 9.99
C ARG A 146 -13.94 9.61 10.30
N VAL A 147 -13.67 8.67 9.39
CA VAL A 147 -14.07 7.27 9.53
C VAL A 147 -13.28 6.57 10.63
N GLN A 148 -11.98 6.82 10.73
CA GLN A 148 -11.12 6.12 11.68
C GLN A 148 -11.53 6.37 13.14
N PRO A 149 -11.78 7.61 13.61
CA PRO A 149 -12.29 7.83 14.97
C PRO A 149 -13.63 7.16 15.23
N GLU A 150 -14.55 7.13 14.25
CA GLU A 150 -15.85 6.47 14.40
C GLU A 150 -15.71 4.95 14.57
N LEU A 151 -14.83 4.32 13.78
CA LEU A 151 -14.52 2.90 13.91
C LEU A 151 -13.86 2.61 15.26
N LEU A 152 -12.85 3.39 15.67
CA LEU A 152 -12.22 3.24 16.98
C LEU A 152 -13.24 3.42 18.12
N GLY A 153 -14.13 4.40 18.01
CA GLY A 153 -15.21 4.63 18.97
C GLY A 153 -16.21 3.46 19.02
N LEU A 154 -16.47 2.80 17.89
CA LEU A 154 -17.31 1.61 17.83
C LEU A 154 -16.64 0.43 18.55
N GLU A 155 -15.36 0.18 18.30
CA GLU A 155 -14.56 -0.82 19.01
C GLU A 155 -14.65 -0.59 20.53
N LYS A 156 -14.37 0.63 21.00
CA LYS A 156 -14.38 0.92 22.44
C LYS A 156 -15.76 0.83 23.08
N ARG A 157 -16.84 1.18 22.35
CA ARG A 157 -18.20 1.12 22.91
C ARG A 157 -18.81 -0.27 22.93
N THR A 158 -18.42 -1.14 22.00
CA THR A 158 -19.09 -2.44 21.81
C THR A 158 -18.19 -3.64 22.10
N GLY A 159 -16.87 -3.44 22.19
CA GLY A 159 -15.90 -4.51 22.28
C GLY A 159 -15.72 -5.30 20.98
N CYS A 160 -16.29 -4.84 19.86
CA CYS A 160 -16.08 -5.49 18.57
C CYS A 160 -14.64 -5.27 18.07
N ASN A 161 -14.08 -6.25 17.36
CA ASN A 161 -12.80 -6.09 16.69
C ASN A 161 -13.00 -5.60 15.26
N ILE A 162 -12.17 -4.65 14.82
CA ILE A 162 -12.31 -4.00 13.52
C ILE A 162 -11.00 -4.13 12.75
N MET A 163 -11.10 -4.36 11.45
CA MET A 163 -9.98 -4.30 10.52
C MET A 163 -10.43 -3.59 9.24
N TRP A 164 -9.55 -2.76 8.69
CA TRP A 164 -9.72 -2.21 7.34
C TRP A 164 -8.38 -2.11 6.63
N ILE A 165 -8.43 -2.28 5.31
CA ILE A 165 -7.30 -2.15 4.40
C ILE A 165 -7.74 -1.26 3.25
N LEU A 166 -6.98 -0.21 2.99
CA LEU A 166 -7.14 0.70 1.88
C LEU A 166 -5.97 0.51 0.92
N THR A 167 -6.29 0.11 -0.32
CA THR A 167 -5.33 -0.11 -1.40
C THR A 167 -5.56 0.88 -2.54
N ARG A 168 -4.56 1.02 -3.42
CA ARG A 168 -4.68 1.81 -4.63
C ARG A 168 -5.45 1.02 -5.68
N GLY A 169 -6.37 1.70 -6.37
CA GLY A 169 -7.03 1.13 -7.55
C GLY A 169 -6.15 1.15 -8.81
N LYS A 170 -5.18 2.08 -8.90
CA LYS A 170 -4.27 2.24 -10.05
C LYS A 170 -2.88 2.66 -9.58
N ILE A 171 -1.83 2.29 -10.32
CA ILE A 171 -0.43 2.68 -10.04
C ILE A 171 -0.28 4.21 -10.04
N SER A 172 -1.04 4.90 -10.88
CA SER A 172 -1.03 6.37 -11.00
C SER A 172 -1.59 7.10 -9.78
N ASN A 173 -2.22 6.40 -8.84
CA ASN A 173 -2.76 7.03 -7.64
C ASN A 173 -1.63 7.39 -6.67
N SER A 174 -1.56 8.66 -6.30
CA SER A 174 -0.45 9.22 -5.52
C SER A 174 -0.58 9.00 -4.00
N PHE A 175 -1.61 8.31 -3.51
CA PHE A 175 -1.80 8.08 -2.08
C PHE A 175 -1.15 6.75 -1.64
N VAL A 176 -0.76 6.70 -0.37
CA VAL A 176 -0.11 5.53 0.23
C VAL A 176 -1.19 4.57 0.77
N PRO A 177 -1.12 3.27 0.46
CA PRO A 177 -2.00 2.26 1.07
C PRO A 177 -1.94 2.32 2.59
N ARG A 178 -3.07 2.07 3.25
CA ARG A 178 -3.17 2.09 4.71
C ARG A 178 -3.90 0.86 5.21
N SER A 179 -3.55 0.42 6.40
CA SER A 179 -4.25 -0.65 7.08
C SER A 179 -4.34 -0.35 8.55
N TYR A 180 -5.39 -0.85 9.17
CA TYR A 180 -5.58 -0.83 10.61
C TYR A 180 -6.28 -2.10 11.03
N ALA A 181 -5.93 -2.58 12.21
CA ALA A 181 -6.66 -3.64 12.87
C ALA A 181 -6.56 -3.51 14.39
N SER A 182 -7.62 -3.92 15.08
CA SER A 182 -7.62 -4.10 16.52
C SER A 182 -6.58 -5.16 16.93
N GLU A 183 -6.02 -5.02 18.12
CA GLU A 183 -4.94 -5.88 18.63
C GLU A 183 -5.25 -7.40 18.56
N PRO A 184 -6.45 -7.89 18.96
CA PRO A 184 -6.75 -9.32 18.84
C PRO A 184 -6.70 -9.83 17.39
N LEU A 185 -7.07 -8.99 16.42
CA LEU A 185 -6.99 -9.34 15.01
C LEU A 185 -5.55 -9.36 14.50
N GLN A 186 -4.69 -8.45 14.97
CA GLN A 186 -3.26 -8.49 14.62
C GLN A 186 -2.62 -9.81 15.08
N THR A 187 -2.90 -10.21 16.32
CA THR A 187 -2.42 -11.48 16.88
C THR A 187 -3.00 -12.68 16.12
N ALA A 188 -4.31 -12.67 15.84
CA ALA A 188 -4.93 -13.71 15.04
C ALA A 188 -4.29 -13.84 13.65
N PHE A 189 -3.96 -12.72 13.00
CA PHE A 189 -3.31 -12.75 11.69
C PHE A 189 -1.91 -13.36 11.72
N LEU A 190 -1.14 -13.03 12.76
CA LEU A 190 0.18 -13.63 12.97
C LEU A 190 0.10 -15.15 13.20
N HIS A 191 -0.86 -15.63 14.00
CA HIS A 191 -0.96 -17.05 14.30
C HIS A 191 -1.62 -17.87 13.17
N LEU A 192 -2.67 -17.34 12.54
CA LEU A 192 -3.43 -18.05 11.51
C LEU A 192 -2.78 -17.95 10.13
N TYR A 193 -2.27 -16.77 9.76
CA TYR A 193 -1.78 -16.49 8.41
C TYR A 193 -0.26 -16.26 8.35
N LYS A 194 0.44 -16.34 9.50
CA LYS A 194 1.89 -16.12 9.61
C LYS A 194 2.35 -14.80 8.98
N SER A 195 1.45 -13.81 8.95
CA SER A 195 1.62 -12.56 8.24
C SER A 195 1.00 -11.43 9.05
N THR A 196 1.60 -10.25 8.99
CA THR A 196 0.98 -9.06 9.57
C THR A 196 -0.08 -8.48 8.63
N ILE A 197 -1.02 -7.71 9.17
CA ILE A 197 -2.09 -7.11 8.38
C ILE A 197 -1.54 -6.06 7.41
N GLU A 198 -0.46 -5.38 7.78
CA GLU A 198 0.28 -4.48 6.89
C GLU A 198 0.91 -5.25 5.73
N SER A 199 1.49 -6.42 5.99
CA SER A 199 2.06 -7.27 4.94
C SER A 199 0.97 -7.75 3.97
N VAL A 200 -0.18 -8.19 4.51
CA VAL A 200 -1.34 -8.60 3.70
C VAL A 200 -1.87 -7.40 2.90
N GLY A 201 -1.94 -6.21 3.49
CA GLY A 201 -2.36 -4.98 2.82
C GLY A 201 -1.41 -4.59 1.68
N MET A 202 -0.10 -4.67 1.90
CA MET A 202 0.91 -4.42 0.86
C MET A 202 0.84 -5.44 -0.28
N GLN A 203 0.68 -6.73 0.03
CA GLN A 203 0.53 -7.78 -0.98
C GLN A 203 -0.74 -7.58 -1.79
N THR A 204 -1.85 -7.23 -1.13
CA THR A 204 -3.13 -6.96 -1.79
C THR A 204 -3.02 -5.74 -2.70
N ASP A 205 -2.37 -4.66 -2.25
CA ASP A 205 -2.12 -3.48 -3.08
C ASP A 205 -1.24 -3.79 -4.30
N ALA A 206 -0.19 -4.59 -4.11
CA ALA A 206 0.68 -5.01 -5.20
C ALA A 206 -0.03 -5.92 -6.21
N TYR A 207 -0.93 -6.77 -5.74
CA TYR A 207 -1.77 -7.60 -6.60
C TYR A 207 -2.72 -6.75 -7.44
N ILE A 208 -3.43 -5.80 -6.82
CA ILE A 208 -4.38 -4.93 -7.51
C ILE A 208 -3.66 -4.06 -8.55
N THR A 209 -2.50 -3.53 -8.20
CA THR A 209 -1.77 -2.61 -9.09
C THR A 209 -0.99 -3.29 -10.20
N SER A 210 -0.38 -4.46 -9.92
CA SER A 210 0.61 -5.09 -10.81
C SER A 210 0.37 -6.59 -11.03
N GLY A 211 -0.77 -7.13 -10.58
CA GLY A 211 -1.10 -8.55 -10.66
C GLY A 211 -0.20 -9.45 -9.82
N ALA A 212 -0.22 -10.76 -10.10
CA ALA A 212 0.58 -11.76 -9.40
C ALA A 212 2.09 -11.46 -9.40
N ALA A 213 2.60 -10.84 -10.48
CA ALA A 213 4.01 -10.43 -10.59
C ALA A 213 4.40 -9.36 -9.54
N GLY A 214 3.47 -8.47 -9.16
CA GLY A 214 3.68 -7.48 -8.09
C GLY A 214 3.84 -8.11 -6.72
N VAL A 215 2.98 -9.10 -6.42
CA VAL A 215 3.04 -9.87 -5.15
C VAL A 215 4.35 -10.63 -5.04
N VAL A 216 4.77 -11.27 -6.15
CA VAL A 216 6.04 -11.99 -6.20
C VAL A 216 7.21 -11.04 -5.94
N LYS A 217 7.27 -9.84 -6.53
CA LYS A 217 8.37 -8.89 -6.25
C LYS A 217 8.46 -8.48 -4.77
N ILE A 218 7.33 -8.19 -4.12
CA ILE A 218 7.32 -7.79 -2.70
C ILE A 218 7.68 -8.97 -1.80
N THR A 219 7.15 -10.15 -2.09
CA THR A 219 7.34 -11.35 -1.28
C THR A 219 8.73 -11.95 -1.50
N THR A 220 9.26 -11.96 -2.72
CA THR A 220 10.57 -12.56 -3.05
C THR A 220 11.74 -11.60 -2.87
N GLY A 221 11.59 -10.28 -3.03
CA GLY A 221 12.71 -9.34 -2.92
C GLY A 221 13.32 -9.25 -1.52
N ARG A 222 12.48 -9.16 -0.47
CA ARG A 222 12.94 -9.23 0.93
C ARG A 222 13.21 -10.66 1.40
N SER A 223 12.51 -11.65 0.84
CA SER A 223 12.70 -13.06 1.19
C SER A 223 14.00 -13.63 0.61
N ALA A 224 14.42 -13.29 -0.61
CA ALA A 224 15.61 -13.85 -1.25
C ALA A 224 16.90 -13.52 -0.50
N THR A 225 17.07 -12.29 -0.01
CA THR A 225 18.26 -11.93 0.79
C THR A 225 18.28 -12.68 2.12
N LYS A 226 17.12 -12.84 2.77
CA LYS A 226 16.98 -13.59 4.02
C LYS A 226 17.19 -15.10 3.81
N LEU A 227 16.63 -15.66 2.74
CA LEU A 227 16.81 -17.03 2.29
C LEU A 227 18.28 -17.32 2.00
N ARG A 228 18.98 -16.44 1.28
CA ARG A 228 20.43 -16.58 1.04
C ARG A 228 21.23 -16.62 2.33
N ALA A 229 20.89 -15.77 3.30
CA ALA A 229 21.54 -15.79 4.61
C ALA A 229 21.28 -17.11 5.36
N GLN A 230 20.03 -17.57 5.37
CA GLN A 230 19.65 -18.83 6.01
C GLN A 230 20.29 -20.06 5.36
N ILE A 231 20.33 -20.11 4.02
CA ILE A 231 20.98 -21.19 3.28
C ILE A 231 22.48 -21.24 3.61
N ARG A 232 23.17 -20.09 3.61
CA ARG A 232 24.59 -20.03 3.96
C ARG A 232 24.86 -20.53 5.39
N GLU A 233 24.01 -20.14 6.33
CA GLU A 233 24.11 -20.59 7.72
C GLU A 233 23.95 -22.10 7.84
N VAL A 234 22.92 -22.69 7.21
CA VAL A 234 22.66 -24.13 7.27
C VAL A 234 23.81 -24.93 6.64
N ILE A 235 24.33 -24.48 5.49
CA ILE A 235 25.49 -25.11 4.85
C ILE A 235 26.72 -25.03 5.76
N TRP A 236 26.98 -23.87 6.36
CA TRP A 236 28.11 -23.65 7.25
C TRP A 236 28.03 -24.53 8.51
N VAL A 237 26.89 -24.53 9.20
CA VAL A 237 26.66 -25.39 10.39
C VAL A 237 26.78 -26.86 10.03
N GLY A 238 26.20 -27.30 8.90
CA GLY A 238 26.27 -28.68 8.43
C GLY A 238 27.71 -29.12 8.14
N MET A 239 28.52 -28.24 7.56
CA MET A 239 29.92 -28.50 7.25
C MET A 239 30.74 -28.65 8.53
N HIS A 240 30.62 -27.70 9.46
CA HIS A 240 31.29 -27.75 10.76
C HIS A 240 30.97 -29.05 11.50
N LYS A 241 29.70 -29.41 11.54
CA LYS A 241 29.25 -30.65 12.17
C LYS A 241 29.85 -31.89 11.51
N SER A 242 29.91 -31.92 10.18
CA SER A 242 30.46 -33.05 9.43
C SER A 242 31.97 -33.20 9.62
N LEU A 243 32.73 -32.11 9.53
CA LEU A 243 34.18 -32.12 9.75
C LEU A 243 34.55 -32.49 11.19
N TYR A 244 33.75 -32.05 12.17
CA TYR A 244 33.92 -32.44 13.55
C TYR A 244 33.65 -33.95 13.76
N ILE A 245 32.57 -34.49 13.17
CA ILE A 245 32.19 -35.89 13.33
C ILE A 245 33.17 -36.83 12.63
N PHE A 246 33.51 -36.56 11.37
CA PHE A 246 34.31 -37.47 10.54
C PHE A 246 35.81 -37.35 10.84
N PHE A 247 36.34 -36.13 10.95
CA PHE A 247 37.78 -35.88 11.00
C PHE A 247 38.28 -35.32 12.33
N ARG A 248 37.39 -35.09 13.31
CA ARG A 248 37.70 -34.49 14.63
C ARG A 248 38.48 -33.17 14.55
N VAL A 249 38.19 -32.38 13.52
CA VAL A 249 38.81 -31.06 13.31
C VAL A 249 38.28 -30.09 14.37
N SER A 250 39.18 -29.29 14.96
CA SER A 250 38.82 -28.27 15.95
C SER A 250 37.98 -27.15 15.31
N GLU A 251 36.99 -26.64 16.03
CA GLU A 251 36.05 -25.62 15.58
C GLU A 251 36.74 -24.33 15.08
N ASP A 252 37.89 -23.98 15.67
CA ASP A 252 38.71 -22.81 15.30
C ASP A 252 39.50 -22.97 13.99
N SER A 253 39.60 -24.19 13.47
CA SER A 253 40.41 -24.51 12.27
C SER A 253 39.57 -24.76 11.01
N VAL A 254 38.24 -24.61 11.10
CA VAL A 254 37.33 -24.90 9.99
C VAL A 254 37.26 -23.70 9.03
N PRO A 255 37.63 -23.86 7.75
CA PRO A 255 37.57 -22.78 6.78
C PRO A 255 36.15 -22.55 6.25
N SER A 256 35.92 -21.35 5.70
CA SER A 256 34.72 -21.10 4.90
C SER A 256 34.71 -21.94 3.62
N VAL A 257 33.52 -22.35 3.16
CA VAL A 257 33.35 -23.07 1.88
C VAL A 257 33.87 -22.22 0.72
N ALA A 258 34.85 -22.75 0.00
CA ALA A 258 35.44 -22.09 -1.17
C ALA A 258 34.67 -22.48 -2.44
N TYR A 259 33.50 -21.88 -2.67
CA TYR A 259 32.63 -22.22 -3.81
C TYR A 259 33.28 -22.04 -5.19
N ASN A 260 34.22 -21.10 -5.35
CA ASN A 260 34.90 -20.87 -6.62
C ASN A 260 35.95 -21.94 -6.95
N SER A 261 36.39 -22.68 -5.93
CA SER A 261 37.39 -23.75 -6.02
C SER A 261 36.87 -24.95 -5.26
N TYR A 262 35.64 -25.35 -5.58
CA TYR A 262 34.91 -26.35 -4.81
C TYR A 262 35.57 -27.73 -4.90
N ASP A 263 36.11 -28.09 -6.07
CA ASP A 263 36.85 -29.35 -6.25
C ASP A 263 38.13 -29.40 -5.39
N ALA A 264 38.87 -28.29 -5.31
CA ALA A 264 40.03 -28.17 -4.43
C ALA A 264 39.63 -28.28 -2.94
N PHE A 265 38.45 -27.78 -2.58
CA PHE A 265 37.91 -27.90 -1.22
C PHE A 265 37.56 -29.37 -0.90
N ILE A 266 36.92 -30.08 -1.83
CA ILE A 266 36.60 -31.51 -1.69
C ILE A 266 37.88 -32.32 -1.49
N VAL A 267 38.88 -32.14 -2.35
CA VAL A 267 40.16 -32.87 -2.27
C VAL A 267 40.88 -32.58 -0.95
N LYS A 268 40.82 -31.35 -0.46
CA LYS A 268 41.49 -30.97 0.79
C LYS A 268 40.83 -31.55 2.05
N TRP A 269 39.50 -31.67 2.06
CA TRP A 269 38.74 -31.98 3.28
C TRP A 269 37.96 -33.29 3.25
N GLY A 270 37.89 -33.97 2.10
CA GLY A 270 37.22 -35.27 1.96
C GLY A 270 35.70 -35.24 2.16
N VAL A 271 35.08 -34.05 2.06
CA VAL A 271 33.62 -33.89 2.24
C VAL A 271 32.98 -33.26 1.01
N GLU A 272 31.83 -33.79 0.62
CA GLU A 272 31.06 -33.36 -0.54
C GLU A 272 29.61 -33.02 -0.13
N LEU A 273 29.04 -31.98 -0.73
CA LEU A 273 27.65 -31.59 -0.52
C LEU A 273 26.79 -32.33 -1.55
N SER A 274 26.10 -33.37 -1.10
CA SER A 274 25.21 -34.18 -1.94
C SER A 274 23.80 -33.58 -2.00
N GLY A 275 23.05 -33.87 -3.06
CA GLY A 275 21.64 -33.49 -3.21
C GLY A 275 21.37 -32.03 -3.57
N TRP A 276 22.34 -31.36 -4.19
CA TRP A 276 22.19 -29.97 -4.62
C TRP A 276 21.15 -29.84 -5.76
N THR A 277 20.20 -28.91 -5.62
CA THR A 277 19.02 -28.85 -6.51
C THR A 277 19.21 -28.00 -7.76
N GLU A 278 20.25 -27.18 -7.83
CA GLU A 278 20.41 -26.11 -8.84
C GLU A 278 21.49 -26.44 -9.89
N GLY A 279 21.73 -27.73 -10.15
CA GLY A 279 22.80 -28.21 -11.03
C GLY A 279 24.13 -28.27 -10.29
N GLU A 280 25.10 -27.44 -10.71
CA GLU A 280 26.42 -27.38 -10.07
C GLU A 280 26.38 -26.63 -8.73
N VAL A 281 27.23 -27.08 -7.79
CA VAL A 281 27.38 -26.45 -6.48
C VAL A 281 28.03 -25.09 -6.67
N ARG A 282 27.26 -24.03 -6.37
CA ARG A 282 27.67 -22.64 -6.53
C ARG A 282 27.29 -21.83 -5.31
N ASN A 283 27.93 -20.67 -5.15
CA ASN A 283 27.62 -19.76 -4.06
C ASN A 283 26.11 -19.41 -4.06
N PRO A 284 25.36 -19.61 -2.96
CA PRO A 284 23.94 -19.25 -2.90
C PRO A 284 23.65 -17.78 -3.27
N GLY A 285 24.64 -16.89 -3.13
CA GLY A 285 24.57 -15.50 -3.55
C GLY A 285 24.40 -15.28 -5.05
N THR A 286 24.90 -16.19 -5.89
CA THR A 286 24.81 -16.08 -7.36
C THR A 286 23.52 -16.68 -7.92
N ILE A 287 22.74 -17.38 -7.10
CA ILE A 287 21.41 -17.89 -7.50
C ILE A 287 20.44 -16.69 -7.59
N THR A 288 20.10 -16.32 -8.82
CA THR A 288 19.17 -15.23 -9.12
C THR A 288 17.70 -15.68 -9.05
N SER A 289 17.43 -16.98 -9.27
CA SER A 289 16.10 -17.56 -9.20
C SER A 289 15.61 -17.68 -7.77
N SER A 290 14.50 -16.98 -7.45
CA SER A 290 13.85 -17.07 -6.13
C SER A 290 13.24 -18.44 -5.86
N ILE A 291 12.76 -19.12 -6.91
CA ILE A 291 12.24 -20.49 -6.84
C ILE A 291 13.38 -21.46 -6.52
N GLY A 292 14.53 -21.28 -7.18
CA GLY A 292 15.71 -22.12 -6.94
C GLY A 292 16.26 -21.98 -5.53
N LEU A 293 16.28 -20.77 -4.97
CA LEU A 293 16.63 -20.55 -3.56
C LEU A 293 15.66 -21.22 -2.59
N ALA A 294 14.35 -21.20 -2.88
CA ALA A 294 13.35 -21.84 -2.04
C ALA A 294 13.47 -23.37 -2.07
N HIS A 295 13.71 -23.95 -3.25
CA HIS A 295 13.94 -25.39 -3.41
C HIS A 295 15.20 -25.84 -2.68
N LEU A 296 16.32 -25.13 -2.86
CA LEU A 296 17.57 -25.44 -2.17
C LEU A 296 17.42 -25.37 -0.64
N HIS A 297 16.75 -24.34 -0.14
CA HIS A 297 16.49 -24.21 1.29
C HIS A 297 15.58 -25.32 1.84
N ALA A 298 14.58 -25.76 1.06
CA ALA A 298 13.73 -26.89 1.44
C ALA A 298 14.53 -28.21 1.46
N ALA A 299 15.36 -28.46 0.45
CA ALA A 299 16.20 -29.66 0.36
C ALA A 299 17.19 -29.75 1.54
N LEU A 300 17.83 -28.63 1.92
CA LEU A 300 18.71 -28.56 3.08
C LEU A 300 17.97 -28.82 4.41
N LYS A 301 16.72 -28.37 4.53
CA LYS A 301 15.90 -28.62 5.73
C LYS A 301 15.37 -30.04 5.83
N ASN A 302 15.05 -30.64 4.69
CA ASN A 302 14.51 -31.99 4.62
C ASN A 302 15.59 -33.08 4.60
N ASN A 303 16.87 -32.71 4.77
CA ASN A 303 18.04 -33.58 4.60
C ASN A 303 18.11 -34.25 3.22
N GLU A 304 17.51 -33.66 2.19
CA GLU A 304 17.70 -34.09 0.80
C GLU A 304 19.03 -33.55 0.27
N CYS A 305 19.47 -32.38 0.77
CA CYS A 305 20.81 -31.83 0.56
C CYS A 305 21.59 -31.84 1.88
N TYR A 306 22.74 -32.52 1.91
CA TYR A 306 23.54 -32.68 3.12
C TYR A 306 25.01 -32.95 2.79
N TRP A 307 25.87 -32.73 3.78
CA TRP A 307 27.29 -33.05 3.69
C TRP A 307 27.50 -34.55 3.92
N ARG A 308 28.21 -35.20 2.99
CA ARG A 308 28.66 -36.59 3.14
C ARG A 308 30.18 -36.67 3.15
N GLU A 309 30.69 -37.66 3.87
CA GLU A 309 32.09 -38.09 3.77
C GLU A 309 32.28 -38.86 2.45
N LEU A 310 33.38 -38.59 1.76
CA LEU A 310 33.80 -39.40 0.63
C LEU A 310 34.52 -40.64 1.14
N THR A 311 34.22 -41.78 0.53
CA THR A 311 35.01 -42.99 0.77
C THR A 311 36.44 -42.81 0.25
N PRO A 312 37.44 -43.56 0.75
CA PRO A 312 38.83 -43.43 0.29
C PRO A 312 38.97 -43.57 -1.23
N ASP A 313 38.23 -44.50 -1.83
CA ASP A 313 38.24 -44.75 -3.27
C ASP A 313 37.64 -43.57 -4.07
N GLU A 314 36.50 -43.03 -3.62
CA GLU A 314 35.88 -41.83 -4.24
C GLU A 314 36.76 -40.59 -4.09
N TRP A 315 37.49 -40.48 -2.97
CA TRP A 315 38.38 -39.36 -2.70
C TRP A 315 39.64 -39.41 -3.57
N GLU A 316 40.21 -40.59 -3.79
CA GLU A 316 41.35 -40.80 -4.69
C GLU A 316 40.96 -40.49 -6.15
N GLU A 317 39.79 -40.96 -6.60
CA GLU A 317 39.27 -40.65 -7.95
C GLU A 317 39.06 -39.14 -8.16
N LYS A 318 38.48 -38.44 -7.18
CA LYS A 318 38.31 -36.98 -7.23
C LYS A 318 39.64 -36.23 -7.21
N LYS A 319 40.65 -36.76 -6.53
CA LYS A 319 42.01 -36.20 -6.49
C LYS A 319 42.71 -36.36 -7.83
N GLU A 320 42.63 -37.53 -8.46
CA GLU A 320 43.18 -37.77 -9.80
C GLU A 320 42.51 -36.86 -10.86
N LEU A 321 41.19 -36.71 -10.80
CA LEU A 321 40.44 -35.80 -11.68
C LEU A 321 40.89 -34.35 -11.50
N PHE A 322 41.10 -33.90 -10.26
CA PHE A 322 41.60 -32.56 -9.97
C PHE A 322 43.03 -32.36 -10.48
N GLU A 323 43.92 -33.34 -10.29
CA GLU A 323 45.31 -33.27 -10.79
C GLU A 323 45.34 -33.18 -12.32
N GLN A 324 44.50 -33.93 -13.04
CA GLN A 324 44.37 -33.84 -14.50
C GLN A 324 43.82 -32.49 -14.98
N GLN A 325 42.95 -31.84 -14.20
CA GLN A 325 42.42 -30.52 -14.52
C GLN A 325 43.42 -29.38 -14.25
N VAL A 326 44.33 -29.54 -13.28
CA VAL A 326 45.36 -28.53 -12.96
C VAL A 326 46.55 -28.59 -13.92
N LEU A 327 46.79 -29.75 -14.55
CA LEU A 327 47.86 -29.97 -15.53
C LEU A 327 47.52 -29.55 -16.97
N ASN A 328 46.23 -29.35 -17.29
CA ASN A 328 45.74 -28.81 -18.57
C ASN A 328 45.47 -27.31 -18.50
#